data_AF-A0A8B6DZF4-F1
#
_entry.id   AF-A0A8B6DZF4-F1
#
_cell.length_a   1.000
_cell.length_b   1.000
_cell.length_c   1.000
_cell.angle_alpha   90.00
_cell.angle_beta   90.00
_cell.angle_gamma   90.00
#
_symmetry.space_group_name_H-M   'P 1'
#
loop_
_entity.id
_entity.type
_entity.pdbx_description
1 polymer ?
#
loop_
_entity_poly.entity_id
_entity_poly.type
_entity_poly.pdbx_seq_one_letter_code
_entity_poly.pdbx_strand_id
1 'polypeptide(L)'
;MTSGKAIARAVRAHFLIDTALTSIILSHIYGIPLPDEIENETGTNDINPANYINTDNTDINAEDLSDELHEADAMLDELLKGDISVEKACDNVLIDQIKSRIDNFRESHKSFRTSQLWFQYMDMIDILRRFIKAERTGNWELHLQTVKDMLPYLAASGHNLYVKSSRVYLQQMENLKTTHPEVLAFLQSGHHVIRRSDKFWAGLSSDLVIEQVLMRSLKTTGGMTRGRGMSEGQRAQWILSMPDCAEMNNALQEFTGVNYGTSDQHKEGGESRRSRDCQDLKTFLSFLISRSPFVEETSLRNIETGVSADKFVNVDNSKELGIKILKSMDGKK
;
A
#
# COMPACT_ATOMS: atom_id res chain seq x y z
N MET A 1 -6.81 3.63 -11.93
CA MET A 1 -5.66 2.70 -11.89
C MET A 1 -5.61 1.63 -10.78
N THR A 2 -6.18 1.78 -9.56
CA THR A 2 -5.92 0.80 -8.46
C THR A 2 -7.06 -0.15 -8.05
N SER A 3 -8.19 -0.27 -8.77
CA SER A 3 -9.28 -1.17 -8.30
C SER A 3 -10.11 -1.92 -9.36
N GLY A 4 -9.45 -2.52 -10.36
CA GLY A 4 -9.99 -3.76 -10.93
C GLY A 4 -9.89 -4.91 -9.91
N LYS A 5 -10.80 -5.89 -9.90
CA LYS A 5 -10.75 -7.03 -8.95
C LYS A 5 -9.36 -7.72 -8.92
N ALA A 6 -8.61 -7.70 -10.02
CA ALA A 6 -7.25 -8.22 -10.07
C ALA A 6 -6.25 -7.31 -9.34
N ILE A 7 -6.29 -6.00 -9.62
CA ILE A 7 -5.36 -5.01 -9.03
C ILE A 7 -5.60 -4.88 -7.52
N ALA A 8 -6.86 -4.79 -7.07
CA ALA A 8 -7.17 -4.72 -5.65
C ALA A 8 -6.70 -5.96 -4.87
N ARG A 9 -6.80 -7.16 -5.48
CA ARG A 9 -6.26 -8.40 -4.90
C ARG A 9 -4.74 -8.39 -4.83
N ALA A 10 -4.06 -7.90 -5.87
CA ALA A 10 -2.61 -7.80 -5.90
C ALA A 10 -2.10 -6.81 -4.84
N VAL A 11 -2.66 -5.60 -4.76
CA VAL A 11 -2.30 -4.59 -3.75
C VAL A 11 -2.49 -5.15 -2.33
N ARG A 12 -3.62 -5.82 -2.08
CA ARG A 12 -3.86 -6.52 -0.81
C ARG A 12 -2.77 -7.54 -0.50
N ALA A 13 -2.43 -8.41 -1.46
CA ALA A 13 -1.39 -9.42 -1.25
C ALA A 13 -0.04 -8.79 -0.90
N HIS A 14 0.36 -7.73 -1.61
CA HIS A 14 1.60 -7.00 -1.30
C HIS A 14 1.59 -6.42 0.12
N PHE A 15 0.47 -5.86 0.57
CA PHE A 15 0.36 -5.34 1.94
C PHE A 15 0.45 -6.45 2.99
N LEU A 16 -0.16 -7.61 2.77
CA LEU A 16 -0.05 -8.74 3.70
C LEU A 16 1.37 -9.29 3.77
N ILE A 17 2.07 -9.38 2.63
CA ILE A 17 3.47 -9.81 2.60
C ILE A 17 4.35 -8.80 3.35
N ASP A 18 4.15 -7.50 3.14
CA ASP A 18 4.87 -6.44 3.86
C ASP A 18 4.64 -6.52 5.38
N THR A 19 3.39 -6.76 5.80
CA THR A 19 3.05 -6.98 7.21
C THR A 19 3.78 -8.21 7.75
N ALA A 20 3.77 -9.34 7.04
CA ALA A 20 4.48 -10.55 7.46
C ALA A 20 6.00 -10.34 7.60
N LEU A 21 6.62 -9.64 6.64
CA LEU A 21 8.04 -9.28 6.70
C LEU A 21 8.33 -8.37 7.90
N THR A 22 7.49 -7.36 8.12
CA THR A 22 7.62 -6.45 9.25
C THR A 22 7.47 -7.19 10.58
N SER A 23 6.52 -8.13 10.68
CA SER A 23 6.36 -8.99 11.85
C SER A 23 7.61 -9.83 12.12
N ILE A 24 8.24 -10.41 11.09
CA ILE A 24 9.50 -11.17 11.24
C ILE A 24 10.63 -10.27 11.75
N ILE A 25 10.76 -9.06 11.21
CA ILE A 25 11.77 -8.09 11.66
C ILE A 25 11.55 -7.71 13.12
N LEU A 26 10.31 -7.35 13.49
CA LEU A 26 9.98 -6.98 14.86
C LEU A 26 10.12 -8.15 15.84
N SER A 27 9.76 -9.36 15.43
CA SER A 27 9.99 -10.58 16.20
C SER A 27 11.47 -10.78 16.51
N HIS A 28 12.35 -10.56 15.53
CA HIS A 28 13.80 -10.63 15.75
C HIS A 28 14.32 -9.51 16.65
N ILE A 29 13.81 -8.28 16.50
CA ILE A 29 14.25 -7.12 17.30
C ILE A 29 13.83 -7.24 18.76
N TYR A 30 12.59 -7.67 19.00
CA TYR A 30 11.97 -7.68 20.33
C TYR A 30 11.89 -9.05 21.00
N GLY A 31 12.34 -10.13 20.32
CA GLY A 31 12.25 -11.50 20.83
C GLY A 31 10.80 -12.00 20.99
N ILE A 32 9.84 -11.38 20.29
CA ILE A 32 8.41 -11.74 20.41
C ILE A 32 8.15 -12.97 19.54
N PRO A 33 7.50 -14.03 20.05
CA PRO A 33 7.14 -15.19 19.24
C PRO A 33 6.17 -14.78 18.14
N LEU A 34 6.44 -15.22 16.91
CA LEU A 34 5.46 -15.08 15.83
C LEU A 34 4.28 -16.02 16.11
N PRO A 35 3.06 -15.65 15.70
CA PRO A 35 1.91 -16.53 15.86
C PRO A 35 2.03 -17.69 14.88
N ASP A 36 2.61 -18.82 15.31
CA ASP A 36 2.37 -20.14 14.73
C ASP A 36 2.64 -21.25 15.77
N GLU A 37 1.61 -22.10 15.96
CA GLU A 37 1.49 -23.28 16.86
C GLU A 37 0.81 -23.15 18.25
N ILE A 38 -0.17 -22.26 18.52
CA ILE A 38 -1.12 -22.50 19.65
C ILE A 38 -2.53 -22.00 19.30
N GLU A 39 -3.28 -22.78 18.52
CA GLU A 39 -4.76 -22.82 18.60
C GLU A 39 -5.21 -24.22 19.05
N ASN A 40 -4.41 -24.90 19.87
CA ASN A 40 -4.85 -26.03 20.68
C ASN A 40 -4.34 -25.82 22.11
N GLU A 41 -5.26 -25.92 23.06
CA GLU A 41 -5.09 -25.86 24.53
C GLU A 41 -5.30 -24.48 25.18
N THR A 42 -6.54 -24.35 25.66
CA THR A 42 -6.93 -23.62 26.86
C THR A 42 -5.86 -23.58 27.95
N GLY A 43 -5.47 -22.40 28.40
CA GLY A 43 -4.73 -22.24 29.66
C GLY A 43 -3.83 -21.01 29.67
N THR A 44 -4.16 -20.08 30.56
CA THR A 44 -3.26 -19.05 31.09
C THR A 44 -1.88 -19.65 31.38
N ASN A 45 -0.84 -19.22 30.68
CA ASN A 45 0.55 -19.43 31.09
C ASN A 45 1.36 -18.20 30.66
N ASP A 46 2.04 -17.60 31.63
CA ASP A 46 2.87 -16.41 31.49
C ASP A 46 3.92 -16.59 30.39
N ILE A 47 3.92 -15.70 29.40
CA ILE A 47 4.91 -15.65 28.33
C ILE A 47 6.15 -14.95 28.90
N ASN A 48 7.25 -15.68 29.09
CA ASN A 48 8.54 -15.11 29.51
C ASN A 48 9.41 -14.80 28.26
N PRO A 49 9.66 -13.52 27.92
CA PRO A 49 10.42 -13.11 26.73
C PRO A 49 11.88 -13.59 26.70
N ALA A 50 12.43 -14.02 27.84
CA ALA A 50 13.84 -14.39 27.98
C ALA A 50 14.27 -15.66 27.20
N ASN A 51 13.33 -16.50 26.76
CA ASN A 51 13.66 -17.80 26.16
C ASN A 51 14.00 -17.76 24.65
N TYR A 52 13.84 -16.61 23.98
CA TYR A 52 14.04 -16.47 22.53
C TYR A 52 14.98 -15.33 22.12
N ILE A 53 15.68 -14.73 23.08
CA ILE A 53 16.70 -13.72 22.80
C ILE A 53 17.89 -14.44 22.16
N ASN A 54 18.07 -14.23 20.85
CA ASN A 54 19.34 -14.53 20.21
C ASN A 54 20.33 -13.46 20.71
N THR A 55 21.08 -13.81 21.75
CA THR A 55 22.08 -12.94 22.39
C THR A 55 23.31 -12.82 21.51
N ASP A 56 23.18 -12.13 20.37
CA ASP A 56 24.33 -11.62 19.64
C ASP A 56 24.08 -10.16 19.28
N ASN A 57 24.67 -9.29 20.11
CA ASN A 57 24.80 -7.83 20.01
C ASN A 57 23.52 -6.99 20.17
N THR A 58 23.20 -6.61 21.40
CA THR A 58 23.00 -5.21 21.82
C THR A 58 22.84 -5.13 23.35
N ASP A 59 23.46 -4.14 24.00
CA ASP A 59 23.41 -3.83 25.44
C ASP A 59 22.01 -3.32 25.88
N ILE A 60 20.93 -4.02 25.54
CA ILE A 60 19.55 -3.59 25.82
C ILE A 60 18.88 -4.65 26.70
N ASN A 61 18.42 -4.23 27.89
CA ASN A 61 17.80 -5.14 28.83
C ASN A 61 16.42 -5.59 28.30
N ALA A 62 16.04 -6.85 28.55
CA ALA A 62 14.75 -7.40 28.14
C ALA A 62 13.56 -6.63 28.76
N GLU A 63 13.76 -6.05 29.94
CA GLU A 63 12.80 -5.16 30.61
C GLU A 63 12.54 -3.89 29.79
N ASP A 64 13.58 -3.23 29.26
CA ASP A 64 13.44 -2.01 28.46
C ASP A 64 12.66 -2.25 27.16
N LEU A 65 12.84 -3.43 26.54
CA LEU A 65 12.11 -3.83 25.34
C LEU A 65 10.63 -4.13 25.62
N SER A 66 10.34 -4.71 26.77
CA SER A 66 8.96 -5.00 27.20
C SER A 66 8.20 -3.71 27.53
N ASP A 67 8.87 -2.74 28.17
CA ASP A 67 8.30 -1.44 28.49
C ASP A 67 7.99 -0.63 27.22
N GLU A 68 8.89 -0.64 26.23
CA GLU A 68 8.67 -0.01 24.91
C GLU A 68 7.44 -0.59 24.20
N LEU A 69 7.23 -1.91 24.26
CA LEU A 69 6.04 -2.54 23.66
C LEU A 69 4.74 -2.17 24.38
N HIS A 70 4.76 -2.12 25.72
CA HIS A 70 3.60 -1.72 26.50
C HIS A 70 3.21 -0.27 26.27
N GLU A 71 4.20 0.63 26.16
CA GLU A 71 3.94 2.04 25.83
C GLU A 71 3.43 2.20 24.39
N ALA A 72 3.96 1.41 23.44
CA ALA A 72 3.49 1.40 22.07
C ALA A 72 2.03 0.92 21.96
N ASP A 73 1.65 -0.13 22.70
CA ASP A 73 0.29 -0.67 22.74
C ASP A 73 -0.69 0.33 23.36
N ALA A 74 -0.30 0.96 24.48
CA ALA A 74 -1.10 2.01 25.12
C ALA A 74 -1.33 3.21 24.18
N MET A 75 -0.29 3.66 23.48
CA MET A 75 -0.40 4.75 22.52
C MET A 75 -1.28 4.38 21.32
N LEU A 76 -1.21 3.14 20.83
CA LEU A 76 -2.10 2.65 19.77
C LEU A 76 -3.56 2.68 20.24
N ASP A 77 -3.83 2.22 21.46
CA ASP A 77 -5.15 2.24 22.07
C ASP A 77 -5.71 3.66 22.20
N GLU A 78 -4.90 4.62 22.64
CA GLU A 78 -5.27 6.04 22.70
C GLU A 78 -5.58 6.60 21.30
N LEU A 79 -4.81 6.22 20.29
CA LEU A 79 -5.01 6.65 18.90
C LEU A 79 -6.32 6.07 18.33
N LEU A 80 -6.62 4.80 18.62
CA LEU A 80 -7.87 4.16 18.20
C LEU A 80 -9.11 4.74 18.89
N LYS A 81 -8.98 5.19 20.14
CA LYS A 81 -10.04 5.92 20.88
C LYS A 81 -10.20 7.37 20.42
N GLY A 82 -9.17 7.93 19.78
CA GLY A 82 -9.14 9.33 19.35
C GLY A 82 -8.68 10.30 20.44
N ASP A 83 -8.04 9.78 21.50
CA ASP A 83 -7.54 10.57 22.63
C ASP A 83 -6.26 11.35 22.27
N ILE A 84 -5.51 10.87 21.27
CA ILE A 84 -4.34 11.53 20.70
C ILE A 84 -4.46 11.70 19.18
N SER A 85 -3.88 12.77 18.64
CA SER A 85 -3.80 12.97 17.19
C SER A 85 -2.66 12.15 16.59
N VAL A 86 -2.76 11.86 15.29
CA VAL A 86 -1.72 11.13 14.55
C VAL A 86 -0.40 11.89 14.56
N GLU A 87 -0.45 13.22 14.46
CA GLU A 87 0.74 14.08 14.49
C GLU A 87 1.47 13.95 15.83
N LYS A 88 0.74 14.01 16.95
CA LYS A 88 1.30 13.85 18.29
C LYS A 88 1.91 12.45 18.49
N ALA A 89 1.26 11.41 17.96
CA ALA A 89 1.81 10.06 18.01
C ALA A 89 3.09 9.94 17.16
N CYS A 90 3.14 10.56 15.98
CA CYS A 90 4.33 10.57 15.12
C CYS A 90 5.52 11.33 15.73
N ASP A 91 5.26 12.34 16.55
CA ASP A 91 6.27 13.13 17.26
C ASP A 91 6.75 12.47 18.58
N ASN A 92 6.19 11.31 18.95
CA ASN A 92 6.59 10.59 20.15
C ASN A 92 7.99 9.97 19.96
N VAL A 93 8.86 10.15 20.97
CA VAL A 93 10.22 9.57 21.05
C VAL A 93 10.19 8.06 20.84
N LEU A 94 9.16 7.37 21.31
CA LEU A 94 8.97 5.93 21.14
C LEU A 94 8.92 5.52 19.67
N ILE A 95 8.27 6.30 18.80
CA ILE A 95 8.23 6.01 17.37
C ILE A 95 9.63 6.13 16.75
N ASP A 96 10.43 7.08 17.20
CA ASP A 96 11.81 7.25 16.72
C ASP A 96 12.75 6.15 17.25
N GLN A 97 12.52 5.64 18.46
CA GLN A 97 13.22 4.46 19.00
C GLN A 97 12.93 3.21 18.16
N ILE A 98 11.65 2.92 17.88
CA ILE A 98 11.24 1.80 17.03
C ILE A 98 11.88 1.91 15.64
N LYS A 99 11.83 3.11 15.02
CA LYS A 99 12.49 3.35 13.72
C LYS A 99 13.98 3.08 13.79
N SER A 100 14.67 3.59 14.81
CA SER A 100 16.11 3.40 14.97
C SER A 100 16.48 1.92 15.10
N ARG A 101 15.67 1.11 15.80
CA ARG A 101 15.89 -0.34 15.89
C ARG A 101 15.70 -1.05 14.54
N ILE A 102 14.68 -0.67 13.77
CA ILE A 102 14.47 -1.20 12.42
C ILE A 102 15.64 -0.82 11.51
N ASP A 103 16.15 0.41 11.61
CA ASP A 103 17.30 0.87 10.84
C ASP A 103 18.59 0.12 11.22
N ASN A 104 18.81 -0.13 12.52
CA ASN A 104 19.93 -0.96 12.98
C ASN A 104 19.82 -2.40 12.46
N PHE A 105 18.61 -2.97 12.45
CA PHE A 105 18.37 -4.29 11.85
C PHE A 105 18.69 -4.28 10.35
N ARG A 106 18.24 -3.26 9.60
CA ARG A 106 18.57 -3.09 8.18
C ARG A 106 20.08 -2.99 7.94
N GLU A 107 20.80 -2.24 8.77
CA GLU A 107 22.26 -2.06 8.64
C GLU A 107 23.02 -3.36 8.96
N SER A 108 22.60 -4.12 9.99
CA SER A 108 23.18 -5.44 10.29
C SER A 108 23.04 -6.44 9.12
N HIS A 109 22.02 -6.26 8.28
CA HIS A 109 21.72 -7.13 7.14
C HIS A 109 22.21 -6.56 5.78
N LYS A 110 23.08 -5.56 5.80
CA LYS A 110 23.55 -4.87 4.59
C LYS A 110 24.44 -5.72 3.69
N SER A 111 25.17 -6.66 4.27
CA SER A 111 26.04 -7.60 3.55
C SER A 111 25.27 -8.73 2.83
N PHE A 112 23.99 -8.91 3.16
CA PHE A 112 23.18 -10.02 2.67
C PHE A 112 22.28 -9.59 1.51
N ARG A 113 22.57 -10.11 0.31
CA ARG A 113 21.91 -9.68 -0.93
C ARG A 113 20.42 -10.00 -0.96
N THR A 114 20.02 -11.14 -0.38
CA THR A 114 18.61 -11.52 -0.27
C THR A 114 17.86 -10.53 0.62
N SER A 115 18.40 -10.20 1.80
CA SER A 115 17.82 -9.17 2.69
C SER A 115 17.66 -7.82 2.00
N GLN A 116 18.68 -7.37 1.25
CA GLN A 116 18.64 -6.12 0.50
C GLN A 116 17.53 -6.10 -0.56
N LEU A 117 17.32 -7.21 -1.30
CA LEU A 117 16.21 -7.33 -2.24
C LEU A 117 14.85 -7.15 -1.55
N TRP A 118 14.67 -7.75 -0.38
CA TRP A 118 13.40 -7.71 0.35
C TRP A 118 13.16 -6.37 1.06
N PHE A 119 14.20 -5.71 1.58
CA PHE A 119 14.08 -4.33 2.06
C PHE A 119 13.71 -3.37 0.92
N GLN A 120 14.33 -3.53 -0.24
CA GLN A 120 13.96 -2.77 -1.44
C GLN A 120 12.49 -3.01 -1.82
N TYR A 121 12.00 -4.24 -1.73
CA TYR A 121 10.59 -4.57 -1.95
C TYR A 121 9.67 -3.88 -0.95
N MET A 122 10.01 -3.86 0.34
CA MET A 122 9.26 -3.13 1.36
C MET A 122 9.24 -1.61 1.06
N ASP A 123 10.36 -1.04 0.64
CA ASP A 123 10.44 0.38 0.24
C ASP A 123 9.53 0.68 -0.96
N MET A 124 9.41 -0.25 -1.92
CA MET A 124 8.47 -0.11 -3.05
C MET A 124 7.01 -0.12 -2.59
N ILE A 125 6.66 -0.94 -1.59
CA ILE A 125 5.31 -0.99 -1.01
C ILE A 125 5.00 0.29 -0.23
N ASP A 126 5.97 0.85 0.48
CA ASP A 126 5.81 2.15 1.13
C ASP A 126 5.48 3.26 0.11
N ILE A 127 6.20 3.30 -1.01
CA ILE A 127 5.88 4.25 -2.11
C ILE A 127 4.45 4.04 -2.61
N LEU A 128 4.01 2.79 -2.78
CA LEU A 128 2.64 2.47 -3.18
C LEU A 128 1.60 2.93 -2.14
N ARG A 129 1.85 2.73 -0.85
CA ARG A 129 0.99 3.21 0.24
C ARG A 129 0.88 4.72 0.23
N ARG A 130 2.00 5.44 0.09
CA ARG A 130 2.02 6.90 -0.01
C ARG A 130 1.29 7.41 -1.25
N PHE A 131 1.42 6.73 -2.38
CA PHE A 131 0.68 7.08 -3.60
C PHE A 131 -0.83 6.90 -3.41
N ILE A 132 -1.26 5.78 -2.83
CA ILE A 132 -2.67 5.54 -2.50
C ILE A 132 -3.17 6.61 -1.52
N LYS A 133 -2.39 6.95 -0.49
CA LYS A 133 -2.72 8.05 0.43
C LYS A 133 -2.93 9.35 -0.33
N ALA A 134 -2.01 9.71 -1.22
CA ALA A 134 -2.12 10.92 -2.03
C ALA A 134 -3.44 10.98 -2.82
N GLU A 135 -3.79 9.90 -3.51
CA GLU A 135 -5.03 9.81 -4.28
C GLU A 135 -6.28 9.86 -3.38
N ARG A 136 -6.27 9.15 -2.26
CA ARG A 136 -7.43 9.08 -1.36
C ARG A 136 -7.70 10.41 -0.67
N THR A 137 -6.64 11.14 -0.30
CA THR A 137 -6.75 12.46 0.34
C THR A 137 -6.77 13.62 -0.64
N GLY A 138 -6.50 13.40 -1.93
CA GLY A 138 -6.30 14.47 -2.91
C GLY A 138 -5.09 15.35 -2.58
N ASN A 139 -4.00 14.78 -2.07
CA ASN A 139 -2.77 15.51 -1.79
C ASN A 139 -1.88 15.55 -3.04
N TRP A 140 -1.86 16.70 -3.71
CA TRP A 140 -1.16 16.89 -4.99
C TRP A 140 0.37 16.78 -4.88
N GLU A 141 0.95 17.34 -3.83
CA GLU A 141 2.39 17.31 -3.62
C GLU A 141 2.88 15.88 -3.35
N LEU A 142 2.16 15.15 -2.50
CA LEU A 142 2.45 13.74 -2.23
C LEU A 142 2.27 12.88 -3.48
N HIS A 143 1.28 13.19 -4.34
CA HIS A 143 1.10 12.52 -5.63
C HIS A 143 2.35 12.70 -6.51
N LEU A 144 2.81 13.94 -6.73
CA LEU A 144 3.99 14.19 -7.55
C LEU A 144 5.26 13.57 -6.96
N GLN A 145 5.43 13.65 -5.63
CA GLN A 145 6.59 13.05 -4.96
C GLN A 145 6.61 11.53 -5.14
N THR A 146 5.49 10.86 -4.96
CA THR A 146 5.41 9.40 -5.09
C THR A 146 5.60 8.93 -6.53
N VAL A 147 5.11 9.69 -7.53
CA VAL A 147 5.41 9.41 -8.95
C VAL A 147 6.90 9.54 -9.24
N LYS A 148 7.60 10.51 -8.65
CA LYS A 148 9.08 10.62 -8.73
C LYS A 148 9.77 9.43 -8.07
N ASP A 149 9.33 9.05 -6.88
CA ASP A 149 9.92 7.95 -6.11
C ASP A 149 9.78 6.59 -6.82
N MET A 150 8.73 6.42 -7.65
CA MET A 150 8.56 5.21 -8.48
C MET A 150 9.52 5.14 -9.67
N LEU A 151 10.04 6.26 -10.17
CA LEU A 151 10.81 6.31 -11.42
C LEU A 151 12.03 5.37 -11.43
N PRO A 152 12.87 5.29 -10.38
CA PRO A 152 14.02 4.39 -10.39
C PRO A 152 13.61 2.93 -10.61
N TYR A 153 12.55 2.48 -9.95
CA TYR A 153 12.07 1.11 -10.07
C TYR A 153 11.48 0.82 -11.46
N LEU A 154 10.74 1.77 -12.04
CA LEU A 154 10.25 1.66 -13.41
C LEU A 154 11.39 1.61 -14.43
N ALA A 155 12.46 2.37 -14.21
CA ALA A 155 13.63 2.37 -15.07
C ALA A 155 14.39 1.04 -14.99
N ALA A 156 14.64 0.55 -13.76
CA ALA A 156 15.35 -0.71 -13.55
C ALA A 156 14.60 -1.94 -14.07
N SER A 157 13.26 -1.93 -13.99
CA SER A 157 12.40 -3.00 -14.53
C SER A 157 12.20 -2.94 -16.06
N GLY A 158 12.81 -1.96 -16.75
CA GLY A 158 12.73 -1.84 -18.21
C GLY A 158 11.41 -1.28 -18.72
N HIS A 159 10.59 -0.66 -17.86
CA HIS A 159 9.33 -0.01 -18.22
C HIS A 159 9.53 1.35 -18.89
N ASN A 160 10.33 1.38 -19.96
CA ASN A 160 10.83 2.58 -20.62
C ASN A 160 9.74 3.56 -21.07
N LEU A 161 8.60 3.05 -21.57
CA LEU A 161 7.48 3.90 -21.98
C LEU A 161 6.86 4.62 -20.77
N TYR A 162 6.66 3.91 -19.67
CA TYR A 162 6.16 4.50 -18.43
C TYR A 162 7.15 5.51 -17.85
N VAL A 163 8.45 5.20 -17.84
CA VAL A 163 9.48 6.14 -17.39
C VAL A 163 9.44 7.42 -18.22
N LYS A 164 9.40 7.33 -19.55
CA LYS A 164 9.35 8.50 -20.43
C LYS A 164 8.09 9.34 -20.16
N SER A 165 6.92 8.71 -20.17
CA SER A 165 5.65 9.39 -19.94
C SER A 165 5.58 10.03 -18.55
N SER A 166 5.99 9.32 -17.49
CA SER A 166 5.99 9.85 -16.13
C SER A 166 6.97 11.02 -15.97
N ARG A 167 8.12 10.99 -16.64
CA ARG A 167 9.07 12.11 -16.63
C ARG A 167 8.52 13.35 -17.33
N VAL A 168 7.93 13.20 -18.50
CA VAL A 168 7.28 14.33 -19.21
C VAL A 168 6.15 14.91 -18.36
N TYR A 169 5.33 14.04 -17.77
CA TYR A 169 4.28 14.43 -16.84
C TYR A 169 4.84 15.26 -15.67
N LEU A 170 5.85 14.75 -14.95
CA LEU A 170 6.45 15.44 -13.82
C LEU A 170 7.02 16.82 -14.21
N GLN A 171 7.74 16.90 -15.33
CA GLN A 171 8.26 18.18 -15.83
C GLN A 171 7.15 19.18 -16.14
N GLN A 172 6.07 18.73 -16.79
CA GLN A 172 4.92 19.59 -17.07
C GLN A 172 4.25 20.06 -15.77
N MET A 173 4.05 19.14 -14.81
CA MET A 173 3.40 19.46 -13.53
C MET A 173 4.21 20.40 -12.66
N GLU A 174 5.54 20.28 -12.64
CA GLU A 174 6.43 21.20 -11.92
C GLU A 174 6.44 22.60 -12.54
N ASN A 175 6.38 22.67 -13.87
CA ASN A 175 6.31 23.93 -14.61
C ASN A 175 4.94 24.63 -14.53
N LEU A 176 3.93 24.02 -13.92
CA LEU A 176 2.62 24.69 -13.74
C LEU A 176 2.74 25.95 -12.88
N LYS A 177 3.69 25.99 -11.94
CA LYS A 177 3.97 27.19 -11.11
C LYS A 177 4.22 28.43 -11.95
N THR A 178 4.88 28.29 -13.10
CA THR A 178 5.24 29.40 -13.98
C THR A 178 4.28 29.54 -15.16
N THR A 179 3.76 28.44 -15.69
CA THR A 179 2.94 28.45 -16.90
C THR A 179 1.45 28.67 -16.64
N HIS A 180 0.89 28.09 -15.56
CA HIS A 180 -0.54 28.09 -15.26
C HIS A 180 -0.78 28.01 -13.73
N PRO A 181 -0.45 29.07 -12.97
CA PRO A 181 -0.55 29.07 -11.50
C PRO A 181 -1.98 28.81 -10.99
N GLU A 182 -3.01 29.22 -11.73
CA GLU A 182 -4.42 28.95 -11.44
C GLU A 182 -4.76 27.46 -11.50
N VAL A 183 -4.19 26.74 -12.48
CA VAL A 183 -4.35 25.28 -12.59
C VAL A 183 -3.65 24.59 -11.42
N LEU A 184 -2.45 25.06 -11.05
CA LEU A 184 -1.76 24.52 -9.89
C LEU A 184 -2.57 24.69 -8.61
N ALA A 185 -3.15 25.87 -8.37
CA ALA A 185 -4.00 26.12 -7.19
C ALA A 185 -5.22 25.19 -7.17
N PHE A 186 -5.82 24.92 -8.34
CA PHE A 186 -6.91 23.95 -8.47
C PHE A 186 -6.48 22.51 -8.13
N LEU A 187 -5.30 22.09 -8.58
CA LEU A 187 -4.77 20.76 -8.27
C LEU A 187 -4.38 20.62 -6.79
N GLN A 188 -3.77 21.65 -6.20
CA GLN A 188 -3.40 21.71 -4.78
C GLN A 188 -4.59 21.69 -3.84
N SER A 189 -5.74 22.21 -4.26
CA SER A 189 -7.00 22.07 -3.53
C SER A 189 -7.65 20.68 -3.67
N GLY A 190 -6.97 19.74 -4.31
CA GLY A 190 -7.35 18.32 -4.37
C GLY A 190 -8.23 17.96 -5.55
N HIS A 191 -8.42 18.84 -6.53
CA HIS A 191 -9.31 18.59 -7.68
C HIS A 191 -8.71 17.68 -8.76
N HIS A 192 -7.52 17.12 -8.55
CA HIS A 192 -6.97 16.07 -9.42
C HIS A 192 -7.63 14.70 -9.17
N VAL A 193 -8.35 14.54 -8.05
CA VAL A 193 -9.11 13.33 -7.72
C VAL A 193 -10.60 13.62 -7.71
N ILE A 194 -11.38 12.60 -8.01
CA ILE A 194 -12.84 12.67 -8.00
C ILE A 194 -13.35 12.20 -6.63
N ARG A 195 -14.25 12.98 -6.03
CA ARG A 195 -14.94 12.64 -4.79
C ARG A 195 -16.44 12.55 -5.05
N ARG A 196 -17.11 11.59 -4.40
CA ARG A 196 -18.58 11.42 -4.41
C ARG A 196 -19.24 11.85 -3.10
N SER A 197 -18.43 12.10 -2.09
CA SER A 197 -18.82 12.46 -0.74
C SER A 197 -17.73 13.34 -0.15
N ASP A 198 -18.09 14.15 0.84
CA ASP A 198 -17.15 15.04 1.54
C ASP A 198 -16.24 14.32 2.55
N LYS A 199 -16.29 12.98 2.60
CA LYS A 199 -15.38 12.16 3.42
C LYS A 199 -13.92 12.37 2.98
N PHE A 200 -13.04 12.72 3.92
CA PHE A 200 -11.63 13.07 3.67
C PHE A 200 -10.87 12.04 2.83
N TRP A 201 -11.06 10.75 3.11
CA TRP A 201 -10.41 9.64 2.42
C TRP A 201 -11.17 9.15 1.19
N ALA A 202 -12.10 9.92 0.60
CA ALA A 202 -12.96 9.43 -0.48
C ALA A 202 -12.44 9.67 -1.91
N GLY A 203 -11.26 10.28 -2.09
CA GLY A 203 -10.68 10.56 -3.39
C GLY A 203 -10.44 9.31 -4.24
N LEU A 204 -10.72 9.39 -5.54
CA LEU A 204 -10.46 8.33 -6.51
C LEU A 204 -9.86 8.94 -7.78
N SER A 205 -8.92 8.23 -8.40
CA SER A 205 -8.34 8.66 -9.68
C SER A 205 -9.44 8.75 -10.75
N SER A 206 -9.34 9.74 -11.64
CA SER A 206 -10.35 9.99 -12.69
C SER A 206 -10.58 8.76 -13.58
N ASP A 207 -9.49 8.17 -14.06
CA ASP A 207 -9.47 6.91 -14.80
C ASP A 207 -10.25 5.80 -14.07
N LEU A 208 -10.11 5.69 -12.75
CA LEU A 208 -10.78 4.65 -11.98
C LEU A 208 -12.29 4.87 -11.92
N VAL A 209 -12.74 6.12 -11.74
CA VAL A 209 -14.17 6.45 -11.76
C VAL A 209 -14.76 6.19 -13.14
N ILE A 210 -14.02 6.56 -14.19
CA ILE A 210 -14.44 6.29 -15.57
C ILE A 210 -14.56 4.78 -15.78
N GLU A 211 -13.53 4.00 -15.48
CA GLU A 211 -13.54 2.56 -15.77
C GLU A 211 -14.53 1.78 -14.88
N GLN A 212 -14.48 1.98 -13.56
CA GLN A 212 -15.22 1.13 -12.62
C GLN A 212 -16.67 1.55 -12.44
N VAL A 213 -16.99 2.81 -12.74
CA VAL A 213 -18.36 3.31 -12.59
C VAL A 213 -18.99 3.60 -13.94
N LEU A 214 -18.45 4.54 -14.72
CA LEU A 214 -19.09 4.97 -15.96
C LEU A 214 -19.09 3.86 -17.01
N MET A 215 -17.93 3.23 -17.25
CA MET A 215 -17.82 2.14 -18.22
C MET A 215 -18.53 0.88 -17.74
N ARG A 216 -18.62 0.64 -16.42
CA ARG A 216 -19.42 -0.47 -15.89
C ARG A 216 -20.91 -0.27 -16.18
N SER A 217 -21.46 0.93 -15.95
CA SER A 217 -22.87 1.21 -16.27
C SER A 217 -23.18 1.07 -17.76
N LEU A 218 -22.21 1.37 -18.62
CA LEU A 218 -22.33 1.17 -20.07
C LEU A 218 -22.28 -0.32 -20.48
N LYS A 219 -21.56 -1.15 -19.73
CA LYS A 219 -21.30 -2.56 -20.06
C LYS A 219 -22.24 -3.58 -19.41
N THR A 220 -22.97 -3.19 -18.36
CA THR A 220 -23.94 -4.05 -17.69
C THR A 220 -25.20 -4.28 -18.54
N THR A 221 -26.02 -5.26 -18.16
CA THR A 221 -27.33 -5.49 -18.80
C THR A 221 -28.20 -4.23 -18.66
N GLY A 222 -28.79 -3.77 -19.77
CA GLY A 222 -29.45 -2.46 -19.85
C GLY A 222 -28.51 -1.28 -20.20
N GLY A 223 -27.21 -1.53 -20.29
CA GLY A 223 -26.20 -0.58 -20.77
C GLY A 223 -26.01 -0.64 -22.30
N MET A 224 -25.33 0.37 -22.83
CA MET A 224 -25.14 0.58 -24.26
C MET A 224 -24.34 -0.51 -24.99
N THR A 225 -23.38 -1.17 -24.35
CA THR A 225 -22.42 -2.02 -25.08
C THR A 225 -22.86 -3.48 -25.21
N ARG A 226 -23.98 -3.88 -24.58
CA ARG A 226 -24.57 -5.22 -24.73
C ARG A 226 -25.73 -5.15 -25.74
N GLY A 227 -25.42 -4.92 -27.01
CA GLY A 227 -26.40 -4.79 -28.09
C GLY A 227 -25.79 -4.23 -29.38
N ARG A 228 -26.64 -3.82 -30.34
CA ARG A 228 -26.22 -3.29 -31.65
C ARG A 228 -25.95 -1.76 -31.69
N GLY A 229 -25.79 -1.08 -30.55
CA GLY A 229 -25.99 0.37 -30.51
C GLY A 229 -24.99 1.25 -29.78
N MET A 230 -24.14 1.96 -30.54
CA MET A 230 -23.43 3.19 -30.12
C MET A 230 -23.81 4.40 -31.00
N SER A 231 -24.98 4.38 -31.64
CA SER A 231 -25.44 5.53 -32.44
C SER A 231 -25.61 6.78 -31.57
N GLU A 232 -25.58 7.97 -32.18
CA GLU A 232 -25.80 9.23 -31.44
C GLU A 232 -27.17 9.28 -30.77
N GLY A 233 -28.23 8.81 -31.44
CA GLY A 233 -29.58 8.78 -30.86
C GLY A 233 -29.65 7.89 -29.61
N GLN A 234 -29.01 6.72 -29.62
CA GLN A 234 -28.96 5.82 -28.46
C GLN A 234 -28.11 6.40 -27.32
N ARG A 235 -27.01 7.11 -27.63
CA ARG A 235 -26.23 7.84 -26.63
C ARG A 235 -27.05 8.92 -25.96
N ALA A 236 -27.74 9.75 -26.75
CA ALA A 236 -28.59 10.82 -26.23
C ALA A 236 -29.71 10.25 -25.36
N GLN A 237 -30.41 9.20 -25.82
CA GLN A 237 -31.45 8.55 -25.04
C GLN A 237 -30.92 7.99 -23.72
N TRP A 238 -29.76 7.33 -23.73
CA TRP A 238 -29.16 6.78 -22.50
C TRP A 238 -28.72 7.87 -21.52
N ILE A 239 -28.07 8.94 -22.01
CA ILE A 239 -27.62 10.06 -21.16
C ILE A 239 -28.81 10.81 -20.56
N LEU A 240 -29.84 11.10 -21.36
CA LEU A 240 -30.99 11.88 -20.92
C LEU A 240 -31.92 11.09 -19.99
N SER A 241 -32.04 9.77 -20.18
CA SER A 241 -32.89 8.93 -19.34
C SER A 241 -32.24 8.48 -18.03
N MET A 242 -30.90 8.58 -17.90
CA MET A 242 -30.17 8.10 -16.72
C MET A 242 -30.61 8.77 -15.40
N PRO A 243 -30.73 10.12 -15.33
CA PRO A 243 -31.22 10.79 -14.12
C PRO A 243 -32.63 10.32 -13.72
N ASP A 244 -33.57 10.28 -14.67
CA ASP A 244 -34.95 9.86 -14.42
C ASP A 244 -35.02 8.39 -13.98
N CYS A 245 -34.25 7.50 -14.61
CA CYS A 245 -34.16 6.09 -14.22
C CYS A 245 -33.59 5.94 -12.81
N ALA A 246 -32.59 6.75 -12.44
CA ALA A 246 -31.99 6.72 -11.11
C ALA A 246 -32.98 7.20 -10.03
N GLU A 247 -33.73 8.27 -10.32
CA GLU A 247 -34.78 8.78 -9.42
C GLU A 247 -35.90 7.75 -9.24
N MET A 248 -36.37 7.15 -10.33
CA MET A 248 -37.40 6.10 -10.27
C MET A 248 -36.91 4.87 -9.49
N ASN A 249 -35.65 4.47 -9.65
CA ASN A 249 -35.04 3.39 -8.88
C ASN A 249 -34.89 3.74 -7.39
N ASN A 250 -34.60 5.00 -7.05
CA ASN A 250 -34.56 5.45 -5.65
C ASN A 250 -35.96 5.44 -5.03
N ALA A 251 -36.97 5.96 -5.73
CA ALA A 251 -38.37 5.93 -5.28
C ALA A 251 -38.88 4.50 -5.09
N LEU A 252 -38.50 3.57 -5.98
CA LEU A 252 -38.88 2.15 -5.86
C LEU A 252 -38.22 1.48 -4.66
N GLN A 253 -36.96 1.80 -4.36
CA GLN A 253 -36.27 1.31 -3.17
C GLN A 253 -36.94 1.80 -1.89
N GLU A 254 -37.31 3.09 -1.85
CA GLU A 254 -38.04 3.67 -0.72
C GLU A 254 -39.42 3.02 -0.55
N PHE A 255 -40.17 2.88 -1.64
CA PHE A 255 -41.49 2.24 -1.63
C PHE A 255 -41.45 0.78 -1.17
N THR A 256 -40.46 0.02 -1.61
CA THR A 256 -40.32 -1.41 -1.27
C THR A 256 -39.68 -1.64 0.10
N GLY A 257 -39.11 -0.60 0.72
CA GLY A 257 -38.29 -0.73 1.93
C GLY A 257 -36.99 -1.49 1.72
N VAL A 258 -36.66 -1.88 0.47
CA VAL A 258 -35.42 -2.57 0.10
C VAL A 258 -34.42 -1.50 -0.35
N ASN A 259 -34.01 -0.66 0.59
CA ASN A 259 -32.91 0.27 0.33
C ASN A 259 -31.62 -0.54 0.15
N TYR A 260 -30.94 -0.35 -0.99
CA TYR A 260 -29.52 -0.69 -1.11
C TYR A 260 -28.72 0.33 -0.29
N GLY A 261 -28.94 0.34 1.02
CA GLY A 261 -28.13 1.09 1.96
C GLY A 261 -26.71 0.55 1.85
N THR A 262 -25.81 1.31 1.24
CA THR A 262 -24.40 1.09 1.47
C THR A 262 -24.16 1.42 2.94
N SER A 263 -23.99 0.37 3.75
CA SER A 263 -23.51 0.53 5.13
C SER A 263 -22.35 1.54 5.16
N ASP A 264 -22.32 2.41 6.17
CA ASP A 264 -21.18 3.32 6.37
C ASP A 264 -19.85 2.57 6.53
N GLN A 265 -19.92 1.31 6.95
CA GLN A 265 -18.79 0.40 6.97
C GLN A 265 -18.46 -0.04 5.54
N HIS A 266 -17.27 0.36 5.08
CA HIS A 266 -16.71 -0.10 3.81
C HIS A 266 -16.65 -1.63 3.81
N LYS A 267 -17.06 -2.28 2.72
CA LYS A 267 -17.06 -3.76 2.58
C LYS A 267 -15.73 -4.43 2.96
N GLU A 268 -14.61 -3.73 2.77
CA GLU A 268 -13.27 -4.24 3.10
C GLU A 268 -12.94 -4.12 4.60
N GLY A 269 -13.73 -3.38 5.39
CA GLY A 269 -13.62 -3.29 6.84
C GLY A 269 -14.56 -4.23 7.60
N GLY A 270 -15.29 -5.08 6.89
CA GLY A 270 -16.20 -6.07 7.50
C GLY A 270 -15.43 -7.21 8.17
N GLU A 271 -16.04 -7.82 9.19
CA GLU A 271 -15.45 -8.91 9.98
C GLU A 271 -14.99 -10.09 9.13
N SER A 272 -15.80 -10.52 8.16
CA SER A 272 -15.44 -11.59 7.23
C SER A 272 -14.17 -11.29 6.42
N ARG A 273 -13.93 -10.02 6.10
CA ARG A 273 -12.72 -9.59 5.40
C ARG A 273 -11.53 -9.61 6.36
N ARG A 274 -11.65 -9.01 7.54
CA ARG A 274 -10.59 -9.05 8.57
C ARG A 274 -10.16 -10.48 8.91
N SER A 275 -11.11 -11.39 9.10
CA SER A 275 -10.84 -12.81 9.35
C SER A 275 -10.04 -13.46 8.21
N ARG A 276 -10.43 -13.22 6.95
CA ARG A 276 -9.70 -13.74 5.79
C ARG A 276 -8.33 -13.08 5.61
N ASP A 277 -8.16 -11.81 5.98
CA ASP A 277 -6.85 -11.14 5.98
C ASP A 277 -5.91 -11.74 7.02
N CYS A 278 -6.42 -12.04 8.22
CA CYS A 278 -5.67 -12.73 9.26
C CYS A 278 -5.26 -14.14 8.80
N GLN A 279 -6.16 -14.91 8.20
CA GLN A 279 -5.84 -16.25 7.69
C GLN A 279 -4.78 -16.23 6.58
N ASP A 280 -4.90 -15.31 5.62
CA ASP A 280 -3.92 -15.18 4.55
C ASP A 280 -2.58 -14.69 5.09
N LEU A 281 -2.57 -13.80 6.10
CA LEU A 281 -1.36 -13.34 6.77
C LEU A 281 -0.63 -14.51 7.46
N LYS A 282 -1.35 -15.34 8.22
CA LYS A 282 -0.80 -16.56 8.84
C LYS A 282 -0.16 -17.47 7.79
N THR A 283 -0.81 -17.63 6.63
CA THR A 283 -0.27 -18.43 5.51
C THR A 283 1.06 -17.87 4.96
N PHE A 284 1.16 -16.54 4.83
CA PHE A 284 2.42 -15.91 4.42
C PHE A 284 3.50 -16.02 5.50
N LEU A 285 3.14 -15.85 6.76
CA LEU A 285 4.05 -16.00 7.89
C LEU A 285 4.62 -17.42 7.95
N SER A 286 3.79 -18.46 7.92
CA SER A 286 4.25 -19.86 7.94
C SER A 286 5.22 -20.18 6.80
N PHE A 287 4.96 -19.59 5.61
CA PHE A 287 5.85 -19.73 4.46
C PHE A 287 7.19 -19.02 4.66
N LEU A 288 7.18 -17.79 5.16
CA LEU A 288 8.37 -16.96 5.33
C LEU A 288 9.21 -17.35 6.55
N ILE A 289 8.61 -17.83 7.65
CA ILE A 289 9.35 -18.30 8.83
C ILE A 289 10.29 -19.45 8.45
N SER A 290 9.78 -20.41 7.68
CA SER A 290 10.58 -21.54 7.18
C SER A 290 11.58 -21.16 6.09
N ARG A 291 11.42 -19.99 5.46
CA ARG A 291 12.20 -19.52 4.30
C ARG A 291 12.57 -18.04 4.43
N SER A 292 13.10 -17.67 5.59
CA SER A 292 13.31 -16.26 5.91
C SER A 292 14.21 -15.60 4.87
N PRO A 293 13.85 -14.40 4.38
CA PRO A 293 14.71 -13.60 3.52
C PRO A 293 15.86 -12.94 4.30
N PHE A 294 15.75 -12.88 5.64
CA PHE A 294 16.71 -12.22 6.54
C PHE A 294 17.67 -13.21 7.17
N VAL A 295 18.18 -14.16 6.37
CA VAL A 295 19.23 -15.10 6.79
C VAL A 295 20.58 -14.47 6.49
N GLU A 296 21.58 -14.75 7.33
CA GLU A 296 22.96 -14.29 7.19
C GLU A 296 23.72 -15.00 6.04
N GLU A 297 23.15 -14.93 4.83
CA GLU A 297 23.70 -15.50 3.62
C GLU A 297 24.09 -14.39 2.64
N THR A 298 25.35 -14.38 2.21
CA THR A 298 25.86 -13.37 1.27
C THR A 298 25.32 -13.55 -0.16
N SER A 299 24.81 -14.74 -0.48
CA SER A 299 24.28 -15.07 -1.80
C SER A 299 22.89 -14.44 -2.00
N LEU A 300 22.56 -14.15 -3.26
CA LEU A 300 21.20 -13.77 -3.63
C LEU A 300 20.42 -15.06 -3.89
N ARG A 301 19.51 -15.45 -3.00
CA ARG A 301 18.81 -16.74 -3.05
C ARG A 301 17.33 -16.55 -3.36
N ASN A 302 16.80 -17.44 -4.18
CA ASN A 302 15.36 -17.61 -4.29
C ASN A 302 14.83 -18.24 -2.99
N ILE A 303 13.95 -17.55 -2.28
CA ILE A 303 13.44 -18.03 -0.98
C ILE A 303 12.57 -19.28 -1.10
N GLU A 304 11.90 -19.51 -2.23
CA GLU A 304 11.04 -20.67 -2.45
C GLU A 304 11.86 -21.93 -2.77
N THR A 305 12.82 -21.81 -3.70
CA THR A 305 13.58 -22.96 -4.21
C THR A 305 14.93 -23.15 -3.52
N GLY A 306 15.43 -22.14 -2.81
CA GLY A 306 16.77 -22.15 -2.21
C GLY A 306 17.91 -21.97 -3.22
N VAL A 307 17.62 -21.76 -4.51
CA VAL A 307 18.64 -21.63 -5.56
C VAL A 307 19.27 -20.25 -5.52
N SER A 308 20.61 -20.19 -5.45
CA SER A 308 21.36 -18.94 -5.55
C SER A 308 21.44 -18.45 -6.99
N ALA A 309 21.23 -17.15 -7.18
CA ALA A 309 21.37 -16.46 -8.44
C ALA A 309 22.84 -16.31 -8.85
N ASP A 310 23.06 -16.15 -10.15
CA ASP A 310 24.38 -15.88 -10.71
C ASP A 310 24.90 -14.51 -10.25
N LYS A 311 26.22 -14.33 -10.28
CA LYS A 311 26.93 -13.10 -9.90
C LYS A 311 26.54 -11.89 -10.77
N PHE A 312 26.01 -12.13 -11.98
CA PHE A 312 25.56 -11.07 -12.88
C PHE A 312 24.16 -10.53 -12.55
N VAL A 313 23.35 -11.26 -11.77
CA VAL A 313 22.03 -10.80 -11.35
C VAL A 313 22.22 -9.69 -10.32
N ASN A 314 21.49 -8.58 -10.44
CA ASN A 314 21.65 -7.38 -9.61
C ASN A 314 20.32 -6.74 -9.17
N VAL A 315 19.26 -7.56 -9.08
CA VAL A 315 17.89 -7.09 -8.77
C VAL A 315 17.77 -6.46 -7.38
N ASP A 316 18.67 -6.81 -6.46
CA ASP A 316 18.87 -6.23 -5.13
C ASP A 316 19.37 -4.77 -5.16
N ASN A 317 19.80 -4.25 -6.33
CA ASN A 317 20.29 -2.88 -6.54
C ASN A 317 19.42 -2.11 -7.55
N SER A 318 18.13 -2.46 -7.67
CA SER A 318 17.23 -1.87 -8.68
C SER A 318 17.09 -0.35 -8.52
N LYS A 319 17.07 0.18 -7.29
CA LYS A 319 16.96 1.62 -7.07
C LYS A 319 18.15 2.39 -7.62
N GLU A 320 19.39 2.03 -7.29
CA GLU A 320 20.57 2.76 -7.79
C GLU A 320 20.76 2.57 -9.29
N LEU A 321 20.48 1.37 -9.81
CA LEU A 321 20.49 1.11 -11.26
C LEU A 321 19.47 2.00 -11.98
N GLY A 322 18.26 2.10 -11.44
CA GLY A 322 17.22 2.99 -11.94
C GLY A 322 17.66 4.44 -11.97
N ILE A 323 18.26 4.94 -10.90
CA ILE A 323 18.81 6.30 -10.83
C ILE A 323 19.90 6.52 -11.90
N LYS A 324 20.79 5.54 -12.11
CA LYS A 324 21.82 5.62 -13.18
C LYS A 324 21.17 5.70 -14.57
N ILE A 325 20.15 4.90 -14.84
CA ILE A 325 19.39 4.97 -16.11
C ILE A 325 18.77 6.35 -16.27
N LEU A 326 18.08 6.85 -15.24
CA LEU A 326 17.44 8.16 -15.28
C LEU A 326 18.43 9.29 -15.58
N LYS A 327 19.60 9.29 -14.92
CA LYS A 327 20.68 10.25 -15.21
C LYS A 327 21.18 10.14 -16.65
N SER A 328 21.27 8.92 -17.18
CA SER A 328 21.72 8.71 -18.56
C SER A 328 20.73 9.20 -19.63
N MET A 329 19.47 9.46 -19.26
CA MET A 329 18.44 10.02 -20.12
C MET A 329 18.45 11.56 -20.12
N ASP A 330 19.12 12.20 -19.17
CA ASP A 330 19.19 13.66 -19.09
C ASP A 330 19.92 14.23 -20.30
N GLY A 331 19.35 15.27 -20.92
CA GLY A 331 19.93 15.94 -22.09
C GLY A 331 19.88 15.15 -23.41
N LYS A 332 19.29 13.95 -23.41
CA LYS A 332 19.04 13.18 -24.64
C LYS A 332 17.65 13.50 -25.17
N LYS A 333 17.58 13.86 -26.46
CA LYS A 333 16.33 14.12 -27.19
C LYS A 333 15.47 12.88 -27.34
#